data_AF-A0A0F9VB77-F1
#
_entry.id   AF-A0A0F9VB77-F1
#
_cell.length_a   1.000
_cell.length_b   1.000
_cell.length_c   1.000
_cell.angle_alpha   90.00
_cell.angle_beta   90.00
_cell.angle_gamma   90.00
#
_symmetry.space_group_name_H-M   'P 1'
#
loop_
_entity.id
_entity.type
_entity.pdbx_description
1 polymer ?
#
loop_
_entity_poly.entity_id
_entity_poly.type
_entity_poly.pdbx_seq_one_letter_code
_entity_poly.pdbx_strand_id
1 'polypeptide(L)'
;DNIDTIVGTNPVGAVFSEYALQDPRAWDFIRPIMRENGGWSIFNFTPRGRNHGYKMANMAQRNERWFYEKLTVDKTLKDDGTRYITEKDIEEERADGNLETMIEQAQKAKAKVLLIGNRIPQNYGKRYTDMFFTLYENIANKYNVAYLPFMLENVALDKALMQDDGLHPNKEGQPLILQNIWPYLQPLLDDK
;
A
#
# COMPACT_ATOMS: atom_id res chain seq x y z
N ASP A 1 50.35 -0.39 -12.05
CA ASP A 1 49.42 -0.19 -10.92
C ASP A 1 49.10 -1.52 -10.26
N ASN A 2 49.34 -1.63 -8.96
CA ASN A 2 49.13 -2.85 -8.17
C ASN A 2 47.69 -2.86 -7.64
N ILE A 3 46.81 -3.65 -8.25
CA ILE A 3 45.39 -3.73 -7.88
C ILE A 3 45.18 -4.15 -6.42
N ASP A 4 46.14 -4.85 -5.81
CA ASP A 4 46.11 -5.28 -4.41
C ASP A 4 46.37 -4.13 -3.41
N THR A 5 46.69 -2.93 -3.88
CA THR A 5 46.86 -1.72 -3.05
C THR A 5 45.60 -0.85 -2.97
N ILE A 6 44.54 -1.19 -3.71
CA ILE A 6 43.25 -0.51 -3.63
C ILE A 6 42.50 -1.05 -2.40
N VAL A 7 42.92 -0.60 -1.20
CA VAL A 7 42.16 -0.83 0.03
C VAL A 7 41.16 0.30 0.24
N GLY A 8 39.88 -0.04 0.11
CA GLY A 8 38.74 0.85 0.26
C GLY A 8 38.35 1.55 -1.04
N THR A 9 37.13 1.33 -1.52
CA THR A 9 36.49 2.32 -2.38
C THR A 9 36.44 3.61 -1.56
N ASN A 10 37.03 4.70 -2.07
CA ASN A 10 36.95 6.01 -1.42
C ASN A 10 35.89 6.86 -2.12
N PRO A 11 34.59 6.51 -2.00
CA PRO A 11 33.57 7.16 -2.79
C PRO A 11 33.42 8.63 -2.36
N VAL A 12 33.33 9.49 -3.35
CA VAL A 12 32.92 10.90 -3.20
C VAL A 12 31.41 11.07 -3.43
N GLY A 13 30.71 9.99 -3.80
CA GLY A 13 29.28 9.99 -4.09
C GLY A 13 28.65 8.64 -3.79
N ALA A 14 27.42 8.65 -3.27
CA ALA A 14 26.63 7.43 -3.03
C ALA A 14 25.15 7.66 -3.36
N VAL A 15 24.53 6.68 -4.03
CA VAL A 15 23.10 6.70 -4.34
C VAL A 15 22.42 5.56 -3.59
N PHE A 16 21.48 5.91 -2.71
CA PHE A 16 20.66 5.00 -1.93
C PHE A 16 19.28 4.88 -2.58
N SER A 17 19.19 4.06 -3.61
CA SER A 17 17.92 3.76 -4.28
C SER A 17 17.04 2.86 -3.44
N GLU A 18 15.77 3.23 -3.29
CA GLU A 18 14.81 2.55 -2.42
C GLU A 18 15.27 2.50 -0.96
N TYR A 19 15.91 3.56 -0.45
CA TYR A 19 16.45 3.62 0.92
C TYR A 19 15.46 3.19 2.01
N ALA A 20 14.15 3.45 1.82
CA ALA A 20 13.09 3.01 2.73
C ALA A 20 12.98 1.48 2.90
N LEU A 21 13.55 0.69 1.97
CA LEU A 21 13.61 -0.77 2.01
C LEU A 21 14.97 -1.30 2.46
N GLN A 22 15.98 -0.46 2.45
CA GLN A 22 17.34 -0.84 2.81
C GLN A 22 17.52 -0.89 4.33
N ASP A 23 18.55 -1.63 4.75
CA ASP A 23 19.04 -1.54 6.11
C ASP A 23 19.60 -0.13 6.37
N PRO A 24 19.05 0.64 7.33
CA PRO A 24 19.51 2.00 7.60
C PRO A 24 20.99 2.07 7.99
N ARG A 25 21.56 0.97 8.52
CA ARG A 25 22.98 0.89 8.91
C ARG A 25 23.94 1.07 7.73
N ALA A 26 23.48 0.84 6.49
CA ALA A 26 24.27 1.12 5.30
C ALA A 26 24.67 2.61 5.24
N TRP A 27 23.76 3.52 5.62
CA TRP A 27 24.09 4.93 5.71
C TRP A 27 25.04 5.24 6.86
N ASP A 28 24.88 4.57 8.01
CA ASP A 28 25.79 4.76 9.15
C ASP A 28 27.24 4.40 8.81
N PHE A 29 27.43 3.38 7.97
CA PHE A 29 28.74 2.97 7.46
C PHE A 29 29.32 3.94 6.43
N ILE A 30 28.50 4.42 5.49
CA ILE A 30 28.96 5.28 4.37
C ILE A 30 29.13 6.75 4.77
N ARG A 31 28.29 7.26 5.68
CA ARG A 31 28.30 8.66 6.14
C ARG A 31 29.66 9.19 6.58
N PRO A 32 30.46 8.49 7.42
CA PRO A 32 31.79 9.00 7.81
C PRO A 32 32.74 9.11 6.61
N ILE A 33 32.67 8.20 5.64
CA ILE A 33 33.49 8.23 4.42
C ILE A 33 33.12 9.44 3.57
N MET A 34 31.82 9.68 3.36
CA MET A 34 31.34 10.88 2.65
C MET A 34 31.80 12.16 3.33
N ARG A 35 31.73 12.21 4.67
CA ARG A 35 32.14 13.39 5.44
C ARG A 35 33.62 13.69 5.27
N GLU A 36 34.48 12.66 5.36
CA GLU A 36 35.92 12.82 5.22
C GLU A 36 36.30 13.29 3.81
N ASN A 37 35.62 12.74 2.80
CA ASN A 37 35.91 13.05 1.40
C ASN A 37 35.28 14.34 0.89
N GLY A 38 34.47 15.03 1.69
CA GLY A 38 33.61 16.12 1.19
C GLY A 38 32.63 15.65 0.11
N GLY A 39 32.21 14.38 0.18
CA GLY A 39 31.34 13.72 -0.79
C GLY A 39 29.85 14.02 -0.61
N TRP A 40 29.05 13.53 -1.55
CA TRP A 40 27.59 13.72 -1.58
C TRP A 40 26.84 12.39 -1.48
N SER A 41 25.57 12.45 -1.09
CA SER A 41 24.69 11.28 -1.08
C SER A 41 23.28 11.64 -1.51
N ILE A 42 22.67 10.77 -2.34
CA ILE A 42 21.30 10.90 -2.82
C ILE A 42 20.47 9.75 -2.24
N PHE A 43 19.27 10.07 -1.78
CA PHE A 43 18.32 9.09 -1.24
C PHE A 43 17.01 9.21 -2.02
N ASN A 44 16.80 8.33 -3.01
CA ASN A 44 15.58 8.28 -3.80
C ASN A 44 14.70 7.11 -3.31
N PHE A 45 13.53 7.42 -2.74
CA PHE A 45 12.65 6.40 -2.17
C PHE A 45 11.22 6.91 -1.98
N THR A 46 10.29 5.98 -1.82
CA THR A 46 8.96 6.24 -1.28
C THR A 46 8.88 5.79 0.18
N PRO A 47 8.53 6.66 1.14
CA PRO A 47 8.37 6.24 2.54
C PRO A 47 7.32 5.14 2.69
N ARG A 48 7.61 4.11 3.50
CA ARG A 48 6.63 3.08 3.89
C ARG A 48 6.21 3.28 5.34
N GLY A 49 4.98 3.77 5.53
CA GLY A 49 4.48 4.14 6.86
C GLY A 49 5.38 5.17 7.54
N ARG A 50 5.72 4.93 8.82
CA ARG A 50 6.59 5.82 9.63
C ARG A 50 8.00 5.24 9.87
N ASN A 51 8.53 4.52 8.88
CA ASN A 51 9.85 3.86 8.96
C ASN A 51 11.04 4.86 8.92
N HIS A 52 12.27 4.34 8.81
CA HIS A 52 13.49 5.17 8.76
C HIS A 52 13.54 6.11 7.57
N GLY A 53 13.04 5.71 6.40
CA GLY A 53 12.89 6.59 5.24
C GLY A 53 11.98 7.79 5.54
N TYR A 54 10.82 7.55 6.17
CA TYR A 54 9.92 8.64 6.62
C TYR A 54 10.61 9.60 7.60
N LYS A 55 11.37 9.08 8.56
CA LYS A 55 12.11 9.90 9.54
C LYS A 55 13.19 10.75 8.85
N MET A 56 13.93 10.17 7.89
CA MET A 56 14.93 10.90 7.12
C MET A 56 14.30 12.00 6.27
N ALA A 57 13.20 11.71 5.57
CA ALA A 57 12.48 12.71 4.78
C ALA A 57 12.01 13.90 5.63
N ASN A 58 11.43 13.63 6.81
CA ASN A 58 11.02 14.69 7.75
C ASN A 58 12.20 15.51 8.29
N MET A 59 13.35 14.87 8.54
CA MET A 59 14.57 15.57 8.96
C MET A 59 15.07 16.47 7.83
N ALA A 60 15.21 15.94 6.61
CA ALA A 60 15.69 16.67 5.45
C ALA A 60 14.79 17.87 5.13
N GLN A 61 13.46 17.70 5.20
CA GLN A 61 12.49 18.78 4.99
C GLN A 61 12.69 19.97 5.95
N ARG A 62 13.18 19.72 7.17
CA ARG A 62 13.35 20.73 8.22
C ARG A 62 14.81 21.20 8.37
N ASN A 63 15.70 20.72 7.52
CA ASN A 63 17.13 20.96 7.62
C ASN A 63 17.63 21.68 6.38
N GLU A 64 17.92 22.97 6.51
CA GLU A 64 18.39 23.84 5.42
C GLU A 64 19.73 23.37 4.79
N ARG A 65 20.47 22.49 5.47
CA ARG A 65 21.70 21.89 4.92
C ARG A 65 21.43 20.75 3.95
N TRP A 66 20.19 20.25 3.88
CA TRP A 66 19.81 19.15 3.01
C TRP A 66 18.94 19.68 1.87
N PHE A 67 19.27 19.27 0.66
CA PHE A 67 18.31 19.35 -0.43
C PHE A 67 17.18 18.35 -0.16
N TYR A 68 15.92 18.79 -0.29
CA TYR A 68 14.75 17.96 -0.14
C TYR A 68 13.71 18.32 -1.18
N GLU A 69 13.24 17.31 -1.90
CA GLU A 69 12.14 17.43 -2.84
C GLU A 69 11.13 16.30 -2.62
N LYS A 70 9.84 16.67 -2.63
CA LYS A 70 8.73 15.71 -2.58
C LYS A 70 7.87 15.89 -3.82
N LEU A 71 8.05 14.97 -4.76
CA LEU A 71 7.22 14.85 -5.95
C LEU A 71 6.05 13.93 -5.64
N THR A 72 4.85 14.50 -5.60
CA THR A 72 3.59 13.77 -5.51
C THR A 72 2.99 13.67 -6.90
N VAL A 73 2.05 12.73 -7.10
CA VAL A 73 1.41 12.51 -8.41
C VAL A 73 0.81 13.78 -9.02
N ASP A 74 0.31 14.69 -8.18
CA ASP A 74 -0.23 16.00 -8.58
C ASP A 74 0.83 16.99 -9.08
N LYS A 75 2.10 16.75 -8.77
CA LYS A 75 3.25 17.56 -9.18
C LYS A 75 4.05 16.94 -10.32
N THR A 76 3.73 15.73 -10.74
CA THR A 76 4.37 15.04 -11.86
C THR A 76 3.68 15.45 -13.16
N LEU A 77 4.17 16.53 -13.77
CA LEU A 77 3.61 17.13 -14.98
C LEU A 77 4.50 16.84 -16.20
N LYS A 78 3.88 16.72 -17.37
CA LYS A 78 4.52 16.71 -18.69
C LYS A 78 5.05 18.11 -19.02
N ASP A 79 5.87 18.19 -20.06
CA ASP A 79 6.47 19.45 -20.53
C ASP A 79 5.42 20.52 -20.91
N ASP A 80 4.22 20.10 -21.28
CA ASP A 80 3.08 20.96 -21.60
C ASP A 80 2.25 21.41 -20.38
N GLY A 81 2.66 21.02 -19.16
CA GLY A 81 1.98 21.34 -17.91
C GLY A 81 0.80 20.42 -17.58
N THR A 82 0.46 19.45 -18.43
CA THR A 82 -0.58 18.46 -18.13
C THR A 82 -0.05 17.35 -17.20
N ARG A 83 -0.92 16.69 -16.44
CA ARG A 83 -0.50 15.60 -15.53
C ARG A 83 -0.10 14.35 -16.32
N TYR A 84 0.93 13.63 -15.85
CA TYR A 84 1.27 12.30 -16.38
C TYR A 84 0.19 11.25 -16.05
N ILE A 85 -0.37 11.34 -14.85
CA ILE A 85 -1.50 10.54 -14.39
C ILE A 85 -2.66 11.51 -14.17
N THR A 86 -3.67 11.42 -15.03
CA THR A 86 -4.87 12.25 -14.95
C THR A 86 -5.85 11.69 -13.92
N GLU A 87 -6.82 12.51 -13.50
CA GLU A 87 -7.91 12.02 -12.64
C GLU A 87 -8.71 10.92 -13.34
N LYS A 88 -8.87 11.05 -14.66
CA LYS A 88 -9.47 10.02 -15.51
C LYS A 88 -8.67 8.72 -15.47
N ASP A 89 -7.34 8.75 -15.57
CA ASP A 89 -6.53 7.51 -15.48
C ASP A 89 -6.65 6.85 -14.10
N ILE A 90 -6.75 7.65 -13.03
CA ILE A 90 -6.98 7.13 -11.67
C ILE A 90 -8.39 6.53 -11.55
N GLU A 91 -9.38 7.14 -12.19
CA GLU A 91 -10.75 6.63 -12.22
C GLU A 91 -10.88 5.37 -13.08
N GLU A 92 -10.23 5.33 -14.24
CA GLU A 92 -10.15 4.17 -15.12
C GLU A 92 -9.39 3.04 -14.43
N GLU A 93 -8.22 3.24 -13.84
CA GLU A 93 -7.53 2.19 -13.05
C GLU A 93 -8.35 1.70 -11.83
N ARG A 94 -9.18 2.56 -11.23
CA ARG A 94 -10.11 2.16 -10.17
C ARG A 94 -11.31 1.38 -10.69
N ALA A 95 -11.81 1.72 -11.87
CA ALA A 95 -12.92 1.04 -12.54
C ALA A 95 -12.48 -0.29 -13.17
N ASP A 96 -11.31 -0.29 -13.81
CA ASP A 96 -10.59 -1.43 -14.38
C ASP A 96 -9.94 -2.31 -13.30
N GLY A 97 -10.01 -1.89 -12.03
CA GLY A 97 -9.51 -2.56 -10.84
C GLY A 97 -10.24 -3.87 -10.51
N ASN A 98 -10.11 -4.85 -11.42
CA ASN A 98 -10.32 -6.29 -11.37
C ASN A 98 -11.69 -6.82 -10.89
N LEU A 99 -12.33 -6.21 -9.90
CA LEU A 99 -13.57 -6.72 -9.30
C LEU A 99 -14.72 -6.75 -10.31
N GLU A 100 -14.93 -5.65 -11.04
CA GLU A 100 -15.99 -5.56 -12.06
C GLU A 100 -15.77 -6.58 -13.18
N THR A 101 -14.54 -6.66 -13.71
CA THR A 101 -14.17 -7.65 -14.74
C THR A 101 -14.28 -9.09 -14.25
N MET A 102 -13.88 -9.38 -13.01
CA MET A 102 -14.02 -10.72 -12.39
C MET A 102 -15.50 -11.09 -12.22
N ILE A 103 -16.34 -10.14 -11.79
CA ILE A 103 -17.78 -10.33 -11.69
C ILE A 103 -18.37 -10.64 -13.06
N GLU A 104 -18.02 -9.85 -14.09
CA GLU A 104 -18.48 -10.08 -15.46
C GLU A 104 -18.05 -11.45 -15.99
N GLN A 105 -16.79 -11.85 -15.77
CA GLN A 105 -16.28 -13.16 -16.19
C GLN A 105 -17.01 -14.31 -15.47
N ALA A 106 -17.23 -14.18 -14.16
CA ALA A 106 -17.95 -15.17 -13.37
C ALA A 106 -19.42 -15.29 -13.83
N GLN A 107 -20.11 -14.16 -14.04
CA GLN A 107 -21.49 -14.14 -14.54
C GLN A 107 -21.59 -14.69 -15.97
N LYS A 108 -20.62 -14.38 -16.85
CA LYS A 108 -20.51 -15.00 -18.18
C LYS A 108 -20.38 -16.53 -18.11
N ALA A 109 -19.65 -17.03 -17.10
CA ALA A 109 -19.55 -18.45 -16.79
C ALA A 109 -20.77 -19.02 -16.04
N LYS A 110 -21.84 -18.22 -15.85
CA LYS A 110 -23.06 -18.56 -15.08
C LYS A 110 -22.80 -18.90 -13.61
N ALA A 111 -21.71 -18.39 -13.04
CA ALA A 111 -21.44 -18.51 -11.61
C ALA A 111 -22.23 -17.43 -10.84
N LYS A 112 -22.77 -17.83 -9.69
CA LYS A 112 -23.27 -16.88 -8.69
C LYS A 112 -22.09 -16.22 -7.98
N VAL A 113 -22.20 -14.92 -7.74
CA VAL A 113 -21.12 -14.12 -7.15
C VAL A 113 -21.56 -13.55 -5.81
N LEU A 114 -20.72 -13.75 -4.80
CA LEU A 114 -20.74 -13.03 -3.53
C LEU A 114 -19.54 -12.09 -3.50
N LEU A 115 -19.78 -10.78 -3.55
CA LEU A 115 -18.75 -9.77 -3.35
C LEU A 115 -18.54 -9.55 -1.85
N ILE A 116 -17.30 -9.74 -1.38
CA ILE A 116 -16.93 -9.49 0.01
C ILE A 116 -16.19 -8.15 0.09
N GLY A 117 -16.81 -7.20 0.77
CA GLY A 117 -16.24 -5.89 1.07
C GLY A 117 -15.12 -5.94 2.10
N ASN A 118 -14.31 -4.90 2.11
CA ASN A 118 -13.18 -4.79 3.03
C ASN A 118 -13.17 -3.42 3.74
N ARG A 119 -12.65 -3.38 4.98
CA ARG A 119 -12.46 -2.16 5.77
C ARG A 119 -10.99 -1.73 5.72
N ILE A 120 -10.71 -0.50 5.28
CA ILE A 120 -9.38 0.09 5.48
C ILE A 120 -9.23 0.55 6.94
N PRO A 121 -8.06 0.40 7.56
CA PRO A 121 -7.79 0.90 8.91
C PRO A 121 -8.14 2.39 9.09
N GLN A 122 -8.64 2.76 10.26
CA GLN A 122 -9.15 4.11 10.53
C GLN A 122 -8.08 5.23 10.52
N ASN A 123 -6.80 4.87 10.58
CA ASN A 123 -5.69 5.82 10.54
C ASN A 123 -5.52 6.55 9.19
N TYR A 124 -6.27 6.15 8.16
CA TYR A 124 -6.33 6.83 6.85
C TYR A 124 -7.38 7.95 6.77
N GLY A 125 -8.17 8.15 7.83
CA GLY A 125 -9.18 9.21 7.94
C GLY A 125 -10.55 8.82 7.40
N LYS A 126 -11.61 9.31 8.07
CA LYS A 126 -13.01 8.90 7.84
C LYS A 126 -13.46 9.02 6.38
N ARG A 127 -13.11 10.13 5.72
CA ARG A 127 -13.50 10.36 4.32
C ARG A 127 -12.99 9.24 3.39
N TYR A 128 -11.73 8.82 3.59
CA TYR A 128 -11.13 7.79 2.75
C TYR A 128 -11.70 6.40 3.06
N THR A 129 -11.92 6.09 4.34
CA THR A 129 -12.55 4.82 4.72
C THR A 129 -13.97 4.71 4.17
N ASP A 130 -14.77 5.78 4.27
CA ASP A 130 -16.15 5.80 3.77
C ASP A 130 -16.19 5.61 2.24
N MET A 131 -15.35 6.33 1.50
CA MET A 131 -15.26 6.18 0.05
C MET A 131 -14.92 4.73 -0.35
N PHE A 132 -14.03 4.07 0.39
CA PHE A 132 -13.67 2.68 0.13
C PHE A 132 -14.83 1.72 0.43
N PHE A 133 -15.61 1.95 1.48
CA PHE A 133 -16.83 1.16 1.73
C PHE A 133 -17.87 1.30 0.63
N THR A 134 -18.15 2.55 0.26
CA THR A 134 -19.17 2.84 -0.75
C THR A 134 -18.80 2.28 -2.12
N LEU A 135 -17.50 2.11 -2.43
CA LEU A 135 -17.06 1.49 -3.68
C LEU A 135 -17.59 0.05 -3.84
N TYR A 136 -17.42 -0.81 -2.84
CA TYR A 136 -17.87 -2.20 -2.93
C TYR A 136 -19.40 -2.32 -3.03
N GLU A 137 -20.10 -1.49 -2.27
CA GLU A 137 -21.57 -1.42 -2.32
C GLU A 137 -22.06 -0.97 -3.71
N ASN A 138 -21.44 0.06 -4.29
CA ASN A 138 -21.77 0.54 -5.63
C ASN A 138 -21.52 -0.53 -6.69
N ILE A 139 -20.41 -1.26 -6.61
CA ILE A 139 -20.09 -2.36 -7.54
C ILE A 139 -21.11 -3.49 -7.40
N ALA A 140 -21.44 -3.90 -6.16
CA ALA A 140 -22.42 -4.94 -5.92
C ALA A 140 -23.79 -4.60 -6.52
N ASN A 141 -24.24 -3.36 -6.32
CA ASN A 141 -25.49 -2.85 -6.86
C ASN A 141 -25.46 -2.77 -8.39
N LYS A 142 -24.36 -2.26 -8.98
CA LYS A 142 -24.18 -2.14 -10.44
C LYS A 142 -24.31 -3.48 -11.15
N TYR A 143 -23.73 -4.54 -10.59
CA TYR A 143 -23.71 -5.87 -11.19
C TYR A 143 -24.79 -6.83 -10.65
N ASN A 144 -25.64 -6.34 -9.72
CA ASN A 144 -26.69 -7.12 -9.05
C ASN A 144 -26.16 -8.45 -8.47
N VAL A 145 -25.10 -8.36 -7.68
CA VAL A 145 -24.48 -9.52 -6.98
C VAL A 145 -24.73 -9.44 -5.48
N ALA A 146 -24.70 -10.59 -4.80
CA ALA A 146 -24.78 -10.60 -3.34
C ALA A 146 -23.58 -9.88 -2.73
N TYR A 147 -23.78 -9.21 -1.59
CA TYR A 147 -22.76 -8.36 -0.97
C TYR A 147 -22.67 -8.58 0.53
N LEU A 148 -21.47 -8.92 1.01
CA LEU A 148 -21.10 -8.94 2.42
C LEU A 148 -20.19 -7.73 2.72
N PRO A 149 -20.63 -6.72 3.50
CA PRO A 149 -19.84 -5.50 3.71
C PRO A 149 -18.49 -5.72 4.39
N PHE A 150 -18.40 -6.64 5.36
CA PHE A 150 -17.15 -6.95 6.03
C PHE A 150 -17.17 -8.32 6.73
N MET A 151 -16.27 -9.21 6.34
CA MET A 151 -16.22 -10.58 6.88
C MET A 151 -15.66 -10.69 8.30
N LEU A 152 -14.87 -9.72 8.77
CA LEU A 152 -14.22 -9.75 10.09
C LEU A 152 -14.98 -8.93 11.14
N GLU A 153 -16.28 -8.71 10.95
CA GLU A 153 -17.14 -8.08 11.95
C GLU A 153 -17.08 -8.87 13.27
N ASN A 154 -16.91 -8.15 14.39
CA ASN A 154 -16.67 -8.71 15.73
C ASN A 154 -15.42 -9.60 15.88
N VAL A 155 -14.53 -9.65 14.88
CA VAL A 155 -13.27 -10.41 14.93
C VAL A 155 -12.06 -9.47 14.92
N ALA A 156 -12.01 -8.53 13.97
CA ALA A 156 -10.80 -7.73 13.69
C ALA A 156 -10.30 -6.85 14.86
N LEU A 157 -11.15 -6.55 15.85
CA LEU A 157 -10.79 -5.73 17.01
C LEU A 157 -10.58 -6.54 18.30
N ASP A 158 -10.87 -7.84 18.29
CA ASP A 158 -10.67 -8.72 19.43
C ASP A 158 -9.29 -9.38 19.36
N LYS A 159 -8.38 -8.97 20.25
CA LYS A 159 -7.02 -9.51 20.32
C LYS A 159 -6.99 -11.01 20.58
N ALA A 160 -7.99 -11.58 21.26
CA ALA A 160 -8.05 -13.01 21.53
C ALA A 160 -8.35 -13.82 20.26
N LEU A 161 -8.90 -13.19 19.22
CA LEU A 161 -9.26 -13.80 17.94
C LEU A 161 -8.25 -13.51 16.82
N MET A 162 -7.18 -12.76 17.11
CA MET A 162 -6.15 -12.36 16.16
C MET A 162 -4.81 -13.05 16.46
N GLN A 163 -3.94 -13.12 15.45
CA GLN A 163 -2.55 -13.50 15.56
C GLN A 163 -1.72 -12.35 16.16
N ASP A 164 -0.47 -12.64 16.55
CA ASP A 164 0.43 -11.66 17.18
C ASP A 164 0.70 -10.42 16.31
N ASP A 165 0.52 -10.53 15.00
CA ASP A 165 0.68 -9.41 14.07
C ASP A 165 -0.50 -8.41 14.10
N GLY A 166 -1.61 -8.76 14.74
CA GLY A 166 -2.82 -7.94 14.83
C GLY A 166 -3.55 -7.73 13.50
N LEU A 167 -3.21 -8.49 12.45
CA LEU A 167 -3.78 -8.37 11.11
C LEU A 167 -4.53 -9.62 10.66
N HIS A 168 -4.08 -10.81 11.10
CA HIS A 168 -4.69 -12.07 10.68
C HIS A 168 -5.51 -12.70 11.82
N PRO A 169 -6.73 -13.18 11.55
CA PRO A 169 -7.47 -14.00 12.51
C PRO A 169 -6.74 -15.30 12.84
N ASN A 170 -6.83 -15.73 14.10
CA ASN A 170 -6.30 -17.01 14.56
C ASN A 170 -7.34 -18.13 14.37
N LYS A 171 -7.04 -19.32 14.90
CA LYS A 171 -7.92 -20.50 14.82
C LYS A 171 -9.31 -20.25 15.45
N GLU A 172 -9.36 -19.56 16.58
CA GLU A 172 -10.60 -19.28 17.31
C GLU A 172 -11.45 -18.21 16.61
N GLY A 173 -10.84 -17.34 15.81
CA GLY A 173 -11.56 -16.37 14.96
C GLY A 173 -12.28 -16.99 13.76
N GLN A 174 -11.79 -18.12 13.23
CA GLN A 174 -12.32 -18.72 11.98
C GLN A 174 -13.82 -19.07 12.03
N PRO A 175 -14.36 -19.68 13.11
CA PRO A 175 -15.79 -19.98 13.19
C PRO A 175 -16.69 -18.74 13.13
N LEU A 176 -16.25 -17.62 13.71
CA LEU A 176 -17.01 -16.36 13.68
C LEU A 176 -17.00 -15.74 12.29
N ILE A 177 -15.87 -15.83 11.57
CA ILE A 177 -15.79 -15.41 10.17
C ILE A 177 -16.79 -16.21 9.32
N LEU A 178 -16.90 -17.52 9.53
CA LEU A 178 -17.90 -18.35 8.85
C LEU A 178 -19.32 -17.89 9.18
N GLN A 179 -19.63 -17.59 10.45
CA GLN A 179 -20.95 -17.08 10.85
C GLN A 179 -21.29 -15.75 10.17
N ASN A 180 -20.30 -14.90 9.90
CA ASN A 180 -20.50 -13.64 9.17
C ASN A 180 -20.76 -13.89 7.67
N ILE A 181 -20.08 -14.87 7.07
CA ILE A 181 -20.20 -15.16 5.62
C ILE A 181 -21.47 -15.96 5.31
N TRP A 182 -21.82 -16.91 6.16
CA TRP A 182 -22.83 -17.93 5.89
C TRP A 182 -24.21 -17.38 5.47
N PRO A 183 -24.77 -16.33 6.13
CA PRO A 183 -26.07 -15.76 5.74
C PRO A 183 -26.10 -15.21 4.30
N TYR A 184 -24.95 -14.81 3.76
CA TYR A 184 -24.83 -14.26 2.41
C TYR A 184 -24.47 -15.33 1.37
N LEU A 185 -23.75 -16.38 1.79
CA LEU A 185 -23.32 -17.46 0.91
C LEU A 185 -24.41 -18.52 0.74
N GLN A 186 -25.09 -18.92 1.82
CA GLN A 186 -26.07 -20.00 1.79
C GLN A 186 -27.17 -19.78 0.73
N PRO A 187 -27.79 -18.59 0.60
CA PRO A 187 -28.83 -18.37 -0.43
C PRO A 187 -28.32 -18.55 -1.86
N LEU A 188 -27.01 -18.45 -2.09
CA LEU A 188 -26.42 -18.70 -3.41
C LEU A 188 -26.26 -20.20 -3.69
N LEU A 189 -26.16 -21.04 -2.67
CA LEU A 189 -25.98 -22.48 -2.80
C LEU A 189 -27.32 -23.24 -2.92
N ASP A 190 -28.39 -22.68 -2.37
CA ASP A 190 -29.69 -23.34 -2.21
C ASP A 190 -30.55 -23.42 -3.50
N ASP A 191 -29.97 -23.17 -4.69
CA ASP A 191 -30.62 -23.51 -5.97
C ASP A 191 -30.43 -25.00 -6.27
N LYS A 192 -31.28 -25.82 -5.65
CA LYS A 192 -31.68 -27.15 -6.14
C LYS A 192 -33.16 -27.38 -5.90
#